data_AF-A0A6I5CHV3-F1
#
_entry.id   AF-A0A6I5CHV3-F1
#
_cell.length_a   1.000
_cell.length_b   1.000
_cell.length_c   1.000
_cell.angle_alpha   90.00
_cell.angle_beta   90.00
_cell.angle_gamma   90.00
#
_symmetry.space_group_name_H-M   'P 1'
#
loop_
_entity.id
_entity.type
_entity.pdbx_description
1 polymer ?
#
loop_
_entity_poly.entity_id
_entity_poly.type
_entity_poly.pdbx_seq_one_letter_code
_entity_poly.pdbx_strand_id
1 'polypeptide(L)'
;AAAVPVLIDMVVRGTNDVDAADALSTLAGDPDLAEQIAAGFAGRLARGPLTAPERHSVAQALAGIEGAVSSRALAELARDEDRAVALTASYVLRLRESR
;
A
#
# COMPACT_ATOMS: atom_id res chain seq x y z
N ALA A 1 -8.43 5.89 -13.63
CA ALA A 1 -9.57 6.60 -12.99
C ALA A 1 -9.08 7.87 -12.30
N ALA A 2 -9.72 9.02 -12.48
CA ALA A 2 -9.25 10.30 -11.92
C ALA A 2 -9.21 10.35 -10.37
N ALA A 3 -9.91 9.43 -9.68
CA ALA A 3 -9.98 9.38 -8.22
C ALA A 3 -8.79 8.66 -7.54
N VAL A 4 -8.06 7.79 -8.25
CA VAL A 4 -6.97 6.98 -7.66
C VAL A 4 -5.91 7.83 -6.94
N PRO A 5 -5.40 8.93 -7.52
CA PRO A 5 -4.41 9.76 -6.84
C PRO A 5 -4.93 10.38 -5.54
N VAL A 6 -6.22 10.76 -5.50
CA VAL A 6 -6.84 11.37 -4.32
C VAL A 6 -6.96 10.34 -3.20
N LEU A 7 -7.41 9.13 -3.53
CA LEU A 7 -7.54 8.04 -2.56
C LEU A 7 -6.19 7.62 -1.97
N ILE A 8 -5.13 7.59 -2.80
CA ILE A 8 -3.76 7.33 -2.32
C ILE A 8 -3.32 8.41 -1.33
N ASP A 9 -3.56 9.68 -1.66
CA ASP A 9 -3.20 10.79 -0.77
C ASP A 9 -3.99 10.74 0.55
N MET A 10 -5.26 10.32 0.51
CA MET A 10 -6.08 10.10 1.69
C MET A 10 -5.52 9.01 2.61
N VAL A 11 -5.13 7.86 2.05
CA VAL A 11 -4.46 6.78 2.80
C VAL A 11 -3.16 7.27 3.41
N VAL A 12 -2.32 7.93 2.62
CA VAL A 12 -0.99 8.39 3.04
C VAL A 12 -1.11 9.44 4.14
N ARG A 13 -2.13 10.29 4.13
CA ARG A 13 -2.34 11.33 5.16
C ARG A 13 -3.09 10.81 6.39
N GLY A 14 -3.55 9.56 6.39
CA GLY A 14 -4.40 9.02 7.46
C GLY A 14 -5.81 9.64 7.52
N THR A 15 -6.28 10.25 6.43
CA THR A 15 -7.59 10.93 6.39
C THR A 15 -8.62 10.04 5.70
N ASN A 16 -9.53 9.45 6.47
CA ASN A 16 -10.46 8.41 5.98
C ASN A 16 -9.70 7.29 5.26
N ASP A 17 -8.54 6.91 5.80
CA ASP A 17 -7.60 5.96 5.18
C ASP A 17 -8.21 4.57 5.04
N VAL A 18 -9.05 4.14 5.99
CA VAL A 18 -9.79 2.88 5.91
C VAL A 18 -10.73 2.85 4.71
N ASP A 19 -11.61 3.85 4.57
CA ASP A 19 -12.56 3.92 3.45
C ASP A 19 -11.84 4.09 2.11
N ALA A 20 -10.76 4.87 2.09
CA ALA A 20 -9.94 5.05 0.90
C ALA A 20 -9.22 3.75 0.50
N ALA A 21 -8.68 3.00 1.45
CA ALA A 21 -8.03 1.71 1.20
C ALA A 21 -9.03 0.65 0.69
N ASP A 22 -10.26 0.66 1.20
CA ASP A 22 -11.33 -0.24 0.73
C ASP A 22 -11.77 0.09 -0.70
N ALA A 23 -11.96 1.39 -1.00
CA ALA A 23 -12.24 1.84 -2.35
C ALA A 23 -11.12 1.48 -3.34
N LEU A 24 -9.86 1.63 -2.93
CA LEU A 24 -8.70 1.23 -3.73
C LEU A 24 -8.62 -0.29 -3.93
N SER A 25 -8.91 -1.09 -2.90
CA SER A 25 -8.95 -2.56 -3.01
C SER A 25 -10.04 -3.01 -3.97
N THR A 26 -11.20 -2.35 -3.95
CA THR A 26 -12.28 -2.60 -4.92
C THR A 26 -11.84 -2.29 -6.35
N LEU A 27 -11.14 -1.16 -6.58
CA LEU A 27 -10.60 -0.80 -7.89
C LEU A 27 -9.49 -1.74 -8.36
N ALA A 28 -8.70 -2.29 -7.44
CA ALA A 28 -7.65 -3.26 -7.71
C ALA A 28 -8.16 -4.64 -8.14
N GLY A 29 -9.48 -4.84 -8.22
CA GLY A 29 -10.06 -5.98 -8.94
C GLY A 29 -9.73 -5.98 -10.44
N ASP A 30 -9.42 -4.82 -11.02
CA ASP A 30 -8.84 -4.68 -12.35
C ASP A 30 -7.30 -4.71 -12.24
N PRO A 31 -6.60 -5.67 -12.88
CA PRO A 31 -5.14 -5.78 -12.83
C PRO A 31 -4.39 -4.52 -13.27
N ASP A 32 -4.89 -3.79 -14.27
CA ASP A 32 -4.24 -2.57 -14.76
C ASP A 32 -4.35 -1.43 -13.72
N LEU A 33 -5.49 -1.37 -13.02
CA LEU A 33 -5.68 -0.44 -11.91
C LEU A 33 -4.88 -0.86 -10.68
N ALA A 34 -4.80 -2.16 -10.38
CA ALA A 34 -4.01 -2.68 -9.26
C ALA A 34 -2.54 -2.25 -9.39
N GLU A 35 -1.96 -2.41 -10.58
CA GLU A 35 -0.60 -1.99 -10.87
C GLU A 35 -0.44 -0.47 -10.78
N GLN A 36 -1.40 0.30 -11.30
CA GLN A 36 -1.40 1.76 -11.20
C GLN A 36 -1.45 2.25 -9.74
N ILE A 37 -2.29 1.64 -8.91
CA ILE A 37 -2.44 2.00 -7.49
C ILE A 37 -1.15 1.65 -6.74
N ALA A 38 -0.61 0.45 -6.95
CA ALA A 38 0.63 0.02 -6.31
C ALA A 38 1.82 0.92 -6.70
N ALA A 39 1.93 1.30 -7.98
CA ALA A 39 2.93 2.24 -8.45
C ALA A 39 2.77 3.64 -7.81
N GLY A 40 1.54 4.08 -7.59
CA GLY A 40 1.25 5.34 -6.90
C GLY A 40 1.71 5.34 -5.44
N PHE A 41 1.47 4.26 -4.70
CA PHE A 41 1.99 4.09 -3.34
C PHE A 41 3.52 4.02 -3.31
N ALA A 42 4.14 3.23 -4.18
CA ALA A 42 5.59 3.15 -4.30
C ALA A 42 6.23 4.51 -4.63
N GLY A 43 5.63 5.27 -5.55
CA GLY A 43 6.05 6.62 -5.87
C GLY A 43 5.93 7.58 -4.68
N ARG A 44 4.95 7.38 -3.79
CA ARG A 44 4.79 8.21 -2.59
C ARG A 44 5.83 7.89 -1.51
N LEU A 45 6.15 6.61 -1.33
CA LEU A 45 7.24 6.15 -0.47
C LEU A 45 8.60 6.70 -0.92
N ALA A 46 8.83 6.78 -2.23
CA ALA A 46 10.08 7.29 -2.81
C ALA A 46 10.24 8.82 -2.73
N ARG A 47 9.14 9.59 -2.64
CA ARG A 47 9.17 11.07 -2.74
C ARG A 47 9.63 11.80 -1.49
N GLY A 48 9.69 11.16 -0.32
CA GLY A 48 10.15 11.79 0.91
C GLY A 48 9.74 11.04 2.17
N PRO A 49 10.25 11.47 3.33
CA PRO A 49 9.99 10.78 4.59
C PRO A 49 8.49 10.87 4.93
N LEU A 50 7.85 9.71 4.92
CA LEU A 50 6.56 9.51 5.58
C LEU A 50 6.82 9.21 7.05
N THR A 51 5.92 9.62 7.93
CA THR A 51 5.93 9.19 9.33
C THR A 51 5.60 7.70 9.44
N ALA A 52 5.99 7.05 10.54
CA ALA A 52 5.71 5.63 10.73
C ALA A 52 4.21 5.27 10.62
N PRO A 53 3.25 6.06 11.16
CA PRO A 53 1.82 5.81 10.93
C PRO A 53 1.42 5.85 9.46
N GLU A 54 1.90 6.82 8.69
CA GLU A 54 1.60 6.94 7.27
C GLU A 54 2.16 5.75 6.47
N ARG A 55 3.38 5.29 6.80
CA ARG A 55 3.96 4.07 6.21
C ARG A 55 3.16 2.82 6.59
N HIS A 56 2.64 2.76 7.81
CA HIS A 56 1.79 1.67 8.25
C HIS A 56 0.47 1.62 7.47
N SER A 57 -0.22 2.76 7.30
CA SER A 57 -1.45 2.83 6.48
C SER A 57 -1.17 2.43 5.03
N VAL A 58 -0.03 2.81 4.45
CA VAL A 58 0.39 2.34 3.12
C VAL A 58 0.60 0.83 3.07
N ALA A 59 1.29 0.24 4.05
CA ALA A 59 1.49 -1.21 4.12
C ALA A 59 0.16 -1.98 4.19
N GLN A 60 -0.80 -1.47 4.97
CA GLN A 60 -2.13 -2.06 5.08
C GLN A 60 -2.93 -1.93 3.78
N ALA A 61 -2.91 -0.77 3.12
CA ALA A 61 -3.59 -0.59 1.83
C ALA A 61 -3.01 -1.52 0.74
N LEU A 62 -1.69 -1.69 0.70
CA LEU A 62 -1.03 -2.62 -0.22
C LEU A 62 -1.43 -4.09 0.03
N ALA A 63 -1.87 -4.46 1.23
CA ALA A 63 -2.31 -5.80 1.53
C ALA A 63 -3.53 -6.22 0.70
N GLY A 64 -4.43 -5.27 0.40
CA GLY A 64 -5.62 -5.48 -0.43
C GLY A 64 -5.37 -5.45 -1.94
N ILE A 65 -4.13 -5.18 -2.37
CA ILE A 65 -3.78 -5.00 -3.78
C ILE A 65 -2.84 -6.12 -4.21
N GLU A 66 -3.32 -7.05 -5.02
CA GLU A 66 -2.46 -8.09 -5.61
C GLU A 66 -1.59 -7.52 -6.75
N GLY A 67 -0.43 -8.14 -6.99
CA GLY A 67 0.46 -7.76 -8.10
C GLY A 67 1.92 -7.63 -7.72
N ALA A 68 2.79 -7.61 -8.73
CA ALA A 68 4.23 -7.63 -8.56
C ALA A 68 4.76 -6.34 -7.91
N VAL A 69 4.24 -5.17 -8.30
CA VAL A 69 4.66 -3.89 -7.70
C VAL A 69 4.22 -3.77 -6.24
N SER A 70 3.01 -4.25 -5.92
CA SER A 70 2.53 -4.29 -4.53
C SER A 70 3.43 -5.16 -3.65
N SER A 71 3.74 -6.38 -4.11
CA SER A 71 4.64 -7.29 -3.39
C SER A 71 6.06 -6.72 -3.27
N ARG A 72 6.56 -6.02 -4.28
CA ARG A 72 7.86 -5.34 -4.21
C ARG A 72 7.85 -4.21 -3.17
N ALA A 73 6.83 -3.36 -3.17
CA ALA A 73 6.71 -2.27 -2.20
C ALA A 73 6.59 -2.81 -0.76
N LEU A 74 5.83 -3.88 -0.56
CA LEU A 74 5.78 -4.59 0.73
C LEU A 74 7.14 -5.19 1.11
N ALA A 75 7.92 -5.71 0.17
CA ALA A 75 9.26 -6.24 0.47
C ALA A 75 10.25 -5.15 0.91
N GLU A 76 10.09 -3.93 0.40
CA GLU A 76 10.82 -2.75 0.86
C GLU A 76 10.37 -2.35 2.28
N LEU A 77 9.05 -2.27 2.53
CA LEU A 77 8.48 -1.99 3.85
C LEU A 77 8.76 -3.07 4.90
N ALA A 78 8.98 -4.33 4.49
CA ALA A 78 9.38 -5.39 5.41
C ALA A 78 10.76 -5.16 6.06
N ARG A 79 11.54 -4.22 5.51
CA ARG A 79 12.84 -3.79 6.05
C ARG A 79 12.78 -2.42 6.72
N ASP A 80 11.58 -1.89 6.94
CA ASP A 80 11.37 -0.59 7.59
C ASP A 80 11.99 -0.58 8.99
N GLU A 81 12.51 0.59 9.39
CA GLU A 81 13.06 0.83 10.72
C GLU A 81 11.98 0.70 11.81
N ASP A 82 10.74 1.03 11.48
CA ASP A 82 9.60 0.87 12.37
C ASP A 82 9.15 -0.59 12.34
N ARG A 83 9.23 -1.23 13.51
CA ARG A 83 8.93 -2.65 13.67
C ARG A 83 7.47 -2.97 13.34
N ALA A 84 6.52 -2.07 13.60
CA ALA A 84 5.11 -2.33 13.30
C ALA A 84 4.88 -2.38 11.78
N VAL A 85 5.48 -1.44 11.05
CA VAL A 85 5.44 -1.42 9.57
C VAL A 85 6.07 -2.69 8.99
N ALA A 86 7.27 -3.04 9.46
CA ALA A 86 8.02 -4.21 8.97
C ALA A 86 7.27 -5.53 9.21
N LEU A 87 6.64 -5.69 10.37
CA LEU A 87 5.86 -6.88 10.71
C LEU A 87 4.61 -7.02 9.83
N THR A 88 3.86 -5.93 9.66
CA THR A 88 2.66 -5.92 8.81
C THR A 88 3.03 -6.32 7.38
N ALA A 89 4.05 -5.69 6.80
CA ALA A 89 4.46 -5.99 5.44
C ALA A 89 4.96 -7.44 5.25
N SER A 90 5.78 -7.94 6.19
CA SER A 90 6.27 -9.32 6.19
C SER A 90 5.14 -10.34 6.32
N TYR A 91 4.14 -10.05 7.16
CA TYR A 91 2.98 -10.91 7.35
C TYR A 91 2.15 -11.05 6.07
N VAL A 92 1.88 -9.93 5.40
CA VAL A 92 1.14 -9.90 4.13
C VAL A 92 1.86 -10.68 3.04
N LEU A 93 3.18 -10.51 2.89
CA LEU A 93 3.96 -11.28 1.92
C LEU A 93 3.87 -12.78 2.16
N ARG A 94 4.02 -13.22 3.43
CA ARG A 94 3.89 -14.63 3.78
C ARG A 94 2.50 -15.18 3.45
N LEU A 95 1.44 -14.39 3.67
CA LEU A 95 0.07 -14.79 3.32
C LEU A 95 -0.10 -14.99 1.81
N ARG A 96 0.58 -14.18 0.98
CA ARG A 96 0.58 -14.34 -0.48
C ARG A 96 1.36 -15.56 -0.94
N GLU A 97 2.49 -15.87 -0.33
CA GLU A 97 3.28 -17.07 -0.65
C GLU A 97 2.54 -18.37 -0.33
N SER A 98 1.61 -18.34 0.64
CA SER A 98 0.80 -19.50 1.03
C SER A 98 -0.46 -19.73 0.20
N ARG A 99 -0.75 -18.86 -0.77
CA ARG A 99 -1.92 -18.92 -1.66
C ARG A 99 -1.59 -19.62 -2.98
#